data_AF-A0A0F2PBW2-F1
#
_entry.id   AF-A0A0F2PBW2-F1
#
_cell.length_a   1.000
_cell.length_b   1.000
_cell.length_c   1.000
_cell.angle_alpha   90.00
_cell.angle_beta   90.00
_cell.angle_gamma   90.00
#
_symmetry.space_group_name_H-M   'P 1'
#
loop_
_entity.id
_entity.type
_entity.pdbx_description
1 polymer ?
#
loop_
_entity_poly.entity_id
_entity_poly.type
_entity_poly.pdbx_seq_one_letter_code
_entity_poly.pdbx_strand_id
1 'polypeptide(L)' 'MSRLCQWLLEVSAGGDLYGLRLPGSESALDKGPRHRDQLLASLALFELQAPSGNGEGGQ' A
#
# COMPACT_ATOMS: atom_id res chain seq x y z
N MET A 1 -7.84 -10.62 2.85
CA MET A 1 -7.74 -9.44 3.73
C MET A 1 -6.28 -9.04 3.83
N SER A 2 -5.93 -7.97 3.12
CA SER A 2 -4.58 -7.62 2.70
C SER A 2 -3.71 -7.19 3.88
N ARG A 3 -2.59 -7.91 4.10
CA ARG A 3 -1.63 -7.69 5.20
C ARG A 3 -1.09 -6.25 5.23
N LEU A 4 -1.10 -5.56 4.09
CA LEU A 4 -0.71 -4.16 3.93
C LEU A 4 -1.70 -3.16 4.56
N CYS A 5 -3.02 -3.39 4.49
CA CYS A 5 -4.00 -2.53 5.17
C CYS A 5 -3.81 -2.56 6.69
N GLN A 6 -3.53 -3.75 7.23
CA GLN A 6 -3.30 -3.93 8.65
C GLN A 6 -2.02 -3.22 9.10
N TRP A 7 -0.95 -3.31 8.31
CA TRP A 7 0.29 -2.58 8.57
C TRP A 7 0.07 -1.07 8.58
N LEU A 8 -0.73 -0.55 7.65
CA LEU A 8 -1.03 0.88 7.57
C LEU A 8 -1.81 1.39 8.80
N LEU A 9 -2.72 0.58 9.33
CA LEU A 9 -3.46 0.89 10.56
C LEU A 9 -2.54 0.93 11.79
N GLU A 10 -1.65 -0.05 11.91
CA GLU A 10 -0.66 -0.13 13.00
C GLU A 10 0.31 1.06 12.97
N VAL A 11 0.85 1.36 11.79
CA VAL A 11 1.75 2.50 11.58
C VAL A 11 1.03 3.83 11.84
N SER A 12 -0.21 3.96 11.39
CA SER A 12 -1.02 5.17 11.66
C SER A 12 -1.31 5.33 13.15
N ALA A 13 -1.40 4.25 13.93
CA ALA A 13 -1.59 4.30 15.38
C ALA A 13 -0.30 4.73 16.12
N GLY A 14 0.88 4.44 15.55
CA GLY A 14 2.17 4.89 16.08
C GLY A 14 2.41 6.40 15.98
N GLY A 15 1.68 7.11 15.10
CA GLY A 15 1.79 8.56 14.94
C GLY A 15 3.11 9.05 14.30
N ASP A 16 3.96 8.13 13.88
CA ASP A 16 5.22 8.40 13.20
C ASP A 16 5.00 8.72 11.72
N LEU A 17 6.01 9.24 11.02
CA LEU A 17 5.93 9.52 9.60
C LEU A 17 6.08 8.20 8.83
N TYR A 18 5.16 7.92 7.91
CA TYR A 18 5.22 6.70 7.12
C TYR A 18 5.07 7.00 5.64
N GLY A 19 5.81 6.26 4.83
CA GLY A 19 5.79 6.36 3.39
C GLY A 19 5.66 4.96 2.82
N LEU A 20 4.96 4.85 1.70
CA LEU A 20 4.78 3.59 0.99
C LEU A 20 5.50 3.70 -0.34
N ARG A 21 6.38 2.74 -0.63
CA ARG A 21 6.99 2.62 -1.95
C ARG A 21 6.51 1.35 -2.62
N LEU A 22 5.56 1.52 -3.53
CA LEU A 22 5.06 0.51 -4.43
C LEU A 22 5.83 0.58 -5.76
N PRO A 23 5.99 -0.52 -6.49
CA PRO A 23 6.54 -0.49 -7.83
C PRO A 23 5.57 0.24 -8.77
N GLY A 24 5.85 1.51 -9.07
CA GLY A 24 4.98 2.41 -9.84
C GLY A 24 4.27 3.49 -9.02
N SER A 25 4.42 3.49 -7.68
CA SER A 25 3.92 4.58 -6.83
C SER A 25 4.83 4.78 -5.62
N GLU A 26 5.47 5.94 -5.56
CA GLU A 26 6.23 6.41 -4.42
C GLU A 26 5.39 7.42 -3.66
N SER A 27 5.14 7.14 -2.38
CA SER A 27 4.52 8.09 -1.46
C SER A 27 5.57 8.55 -0.45
N ALA A 28 5.75 9.87 -0.36
CA ALA A 28 6.65 10.48 0.59
C ALA A 28 6.22 10.19 2.05
N LEU A 29 7.19 10.24 2.96
CA LEU A 29 6.96 10.16 4.41
C LEU A 29 6.01 11.27 4.85
N ASP A 30 4.77 10.93 5.11
CA ASP A 30 3.74 11.85 5.55
C ASP A 30 2.89 11.20 6.65
N LYS A 31 1.99 11.95 7.27
CA LYS A 31 1.22 11.46 8.42
C LYS A 31 -0.18 12.03 8.43
N GLY A 32 -1.09 11.23 8.99
CA GLY A 32 -2.46 11.63 9.25
C GLY A 32 -3.50 10.86 8.44
N PRO A 33 -4.78 11.08 8.75
CA PRO A 33 -5.87 10.27 8.20
C PRO A 33 -6.03 10.42 6.68
N ARG A 34 -5.68 11.59 6.13
CA ARG A 34 -5.72 11.85 4.69
C ARG A 34 -4.60 11.12 3.93
N HIS A 35 -3.42 10.98 4.55
CA HIS A 35 -2.32 10.22 3.97
C HIS A 35 -2.62 8.71 3.98
N ARG A 36 -3.15 8.21 5.09
CA ARG A 36 -3.65 6.83 5.20
C ARG A 36 -4.65 6.49 4.09
N ASP A 37 -5.61 7.38 3.85
CA ASP A 37 -6.64 7.19 2.82
C ASP A 37 -6.05 7.19 1.39
N GLN A 38 -5.15 8.12 1.09
CA GLN A 38 -4.37 8.14 -0.15
C GLN A 38 -3.58 6.85 -0.37
N LEU A 39 -2.89 6.37 0.67
CA LEU A 39 -2.13 5.13 0.61
C LEU A 39 -3.03 3.93 0.40
N LEU A 40 -4.16 3.84 1.11
CA LEU A 40 -5.18 2.80 0.91
C LEU A 40 -5.73 2.83 -0.52
N ALA A 41 -6.02 4.01 -1.07
CA ALA A 41 -6.50 4.16 -2.44
C ALA A 41 -5.46 3.72 -3.47
N SER A 42 -4.19 4.13 -3.31
CA SER A 42 -3.08 3.66 -4.14
C SER A 42 -2.87 2.15 -4.03
N LEU A 43 -2.97 1.59 -2.83
CA LEU A 43 -2.85 0.15 -2.58
C LEU A 43 -3.99 -0.63 -3.22
N ALA A 44 -5.21 -0.15 -3.11
CA ALA A 44 -6.38 -0.76 -3.76
C ALA A 44 -6.29 -0.69 -5.28
N LEU A 45 -5.84 0.45 -5.84
CA LEU A 45 -5.56 0.58 -7.26
C LEU A 45 -4.43 -0.36 -7.70
N PHE A 46 -3.38 -0.51 -6.90
CA PHE A 46 -2.27 -1.40 -7.21
C PHE A 46 -2.66 -2.88 -7.09
N GLU A 47 -3.40 -3.31 -6.06
CA GLU A 47 -3.90 -4.69 -5.97
C GLU A 47 -4.94 -4.98 -7.08
N LEU A 48 -5.69 -3.97 -7.54
CA LEU A 48 -6.63 -4.12 -8.64
C LEU A 48 -5.93 -4.13 -10.01
N GLN A 49 -4.87 -3.33 -10.16
CA GLN A 49 -4.06 -3.29 -11.38
C GLN A 49 -3.03 -4.41 -11.44
N ALA A 50 -2.62 -4.98 -10.31
CA ALA A 50 -1.81 -6.18 -10.27
C ALA A 50 -2.59 -7.21 -11.07
N PRO A 51 -2.21 -7.44 -12.34
CA PRO A 51 -2.84 -8.51 -13.06
C PRO A 51 -2.47 -9.75 -12.27
N SER A 52 -3.42 -10.64 -12.04
CA SER A 52 -3.11 -12.03 -11.69
C SER A 52 -2.07 -12.52 -12.71
N GLY A 53 -0.80 -12.40 -12.37
CA GLY A 53 0.27 -12.20 -13.33
C GLY A 53 1.63 -12.39 -12.69
N ASN A 54 1.70 -13.33 -11.74
CA ASN A 54 2.91 -14.12 -11.57
C ASN A 54 2.52 -15.55 -11.17
N GLY A 55 1.94 -16.23 -12.15
CA GLY A 55 1.73 -17.68 -12.18
C GLY A 55 2.10 -18.23 -13.55
N GLU A 56 3.18 -17.76 -14.17
CA GLU A 56 3.81 -18.47 -15.29
C GLU A 56 5.06 -19.21 -14.78
N GLY A 57 4.79 -20.37 -14.18
CA GLY A 57 5.72 -21.50 -14.20
C GLY A 57 5.23 -22.49 -15.24
N GLY A 58 5.49 -22.22 -16.52
CA GLY A 58 5.36 -23.20 -17.58
C GLY A 58 6.72 -23.83 -17.88
N GLN A 59 6.93 -25.07 -17.43
CA GLN A 59 7.49 -26.22 -18.18
C GLN A 59 7.72 -27.41 -17.24
#